data_AF-A0A947NE41-F1
#
_entry.id   AF-A0A947NE41-F1
#
_cell.length_a   1.000
_cell.length_b   1.000
_cell.length_c   1.000
_cell.angle_alpha   90.00
_cell.angle_beta   90.00
_cell.angle_gamma   90.00
#
_symmetry.space_group_name_H-M   'P 1'
#
loop_
_entity.id
_entity.type
_entity.pdbx_description
1 polymer ?
#
loop_
_entity_poly.entity_id
_entity_poly.type
_entity_poly.pdbx_seq_one_letter_code
_entity_poly.pdbx_strand_id
1 'polypeptide(L)'
;MKIIKYFLIVSSLVLLLSAVITADEGATGYRLFKEGLYPEARQAFNRAWQKYPTQANYTEYIKACEKMIKAQNLFEQTVYQESLKLTEEVAKLMPEDEKIQIFVKQRKRAVQIKEEIDLNFKRGDPKKVLQGYEDLLDLNPLDKRAARAIDAYRQYFNQLDKARQYFRRGEWEKSLNIYKKAWSLMPNDFLLEKTISKNILALTLQEQYQAGKYKEAANGFAELLKEYSEMNIFQEKMDQAERASRLNISMRIAYAEGDPDKAQAIAKRLLELNPKDELALNYLKKSEPVLKALRQGDTYLLAQEYLKAKVEYQEALKVDPENNLLRERLRLVEIIVEQRKYRNDKFSNTTLAKYNTFSKLYEYVSNYAKKYGNVANEVELVEKIVAWRNSGINLFYAGDYAAAIENFNKVLQVNARDNVAQRFREKAKLALKYREKIRILYKAAKQNEAQEAYQTLIIINPEEKSFQQIIEE
;
A
#
# COMPACT_ATOMS: atom_id res chain seq x y z
N MET A 1 -78.70 54.88 80.16
CA MET A 1 -77.25 54.95 79.90
C MET A 1 -76.57 53.59 79.65
N LYS A 2 -77.03 52.45 80.21
CA LYS A 2 -76.41 51.12 79.99
C LYS A 2 -76.62 50.51 78.59
N ILE A 3 -77.68 50.87 77.88
CA ILE A 3 -78.02 50.33 76.55
C ILE A 3 -77.11 50.91 75.43
N ILE A 4 -76.64 52.15 75.58
CA ILE A 4 -75.77 52.82 74.59
C ILE A 4 -74.35 52.22 74.59
N LYS A 5 -73.85 51.74 75.74
CA LYS A 5 -72.56 51.05 75.83
C LYS A 5 -72.54 49.69 75.11
N TYR A 6 -73.66 48.96 75.14
CA TYR A 6 -73.77 47.67 74.43
C TYR A 6 -73.81 47.86 72.91
N PHE A 7 -74.47 48.91 72.42
CA PHE A 7 -74.55 49.18 70.98
C PHE A 7 -73.18 49.60 70.37
N LEU A 8 -72.38 50.36 71.12
CA LEU A 8 -71.01 50.74 70.71
C LEU A 8 -70.02 49.56 70.72
N ILE A 9 -70.19 48.59 71.62
CA ILE A 9 -69.35 47.39 71.68
C ILE A 9 -69.72 46.41 70.56
N VAL A 10 -71.01 46.22 70.28
CA VAL A 10 -71.48 45.35 69.20
C VAL A 10 -71.16 45.92 67.81
N SER A 11 -71.28 47.24 67.63
CA SER A 11 -70.87 47.92 66.38
C SER A 11 -69.36 47.78 66.11
N SER A 12 -68.54 47.97 67.16
CA SER A 12 -67.07 47.77 67.09
C SER A 12 -66.70 46.31 66.85
N LEU A 13 -67.42 45.34 67.43
CA LEU A 13 -67.22 43.91 67.18
C LEU A 13 -67.68 43.49 65.79
N VAL A 14 -68.72 44.09 65.22
CA VAL A 14 -69.17 43.81 63.84
C VAL A 14 -68.20 44.42 62.82
N LEU A 15 -67.61 45.58 63.11
CA LEU A 15 -66.51 46.14 62.33
C LEU A 15 -65.23 45.28 62.44
N LEU A 16 -64.89 44.78 63.62
CA LEU A 16 -63.77 43.84 63.83
C LEU A 16 -64.02 42.44 63.23
N LEU A 17 -65.25 41.91 63.29
CA LEU A 17 -65.60 40.64 62.65
C LEU A 17 -65.71 40.76 61.13
N SER A 18 -66.14 41.91 60.60
CA SER A 18 -66.04 42.19 59.16
C SER A 18 -64.58 42.25 58.70
N ALA A 19 -63.67 42.76 59.55
CA ALA A 19 -62.22 42.78 59.30
C ALA A 19 -61.54 41.39 59.44
N VAL A 20 -62.14 40.47 60.22
CA VAL A 20 -61.67 39.09 60.37
C VAL A 20 -62.20 38.17 59.25
N ILE A 21 -63.35 38.48 58.66
CA ILE A 21 -63.95 37.74 57.52
C ILE A 21 -63.52 38.31 56.15
N THR A 22 -62.92 39.50 56.11
CA THR A 22 -62.21 40.04 54.92
C THR A 22 -60.89 39.32 54.61
N ALA A 23 -60.43 38.42 55.49
CA ALA A 23 -59.09 37.85 55.45
C ALA A 23 -58.88 36.65 54.51
N ASP A 24 -59.92 35.99 54.00
CA ASP A 24 -59.72 34.66 53.42
C ASP A 24 -59.21 34.68 51.95
N GLU A 25 -59.88 35.38 51.03
CA GLU A 25 -59.52 35.32 49.61
C GLU A 25 -58.32 36.22 49.24
N GLY A 26 -58.22 37.41 49.84
CA GLY A 26 -57.09 38.32 49.60
C GLY A 26 -55.78 37.77 50.17
N ALA A 27 -55.79 37.28 51.42
CA ALA A 27 -54.61 36.65 52.02
C ALA A 27 -54.24 35.35 51.30
N THR A 28 -55.22 34.56 50.86
CA THR A 28 -54.99 33.40 49.99
C THR A 28 -54.31 33.83 48.68
N GLY A 29 -54.78 34.89 48.04
CA GLY A 29 -54.15 35.46 46.84
C GLY A 29 -52.69 35.84 47.07
N TYR A 30 -52.38 36.57 48.16
CA TYR A 30 -51.01 36.95 48.51
C TYR A 30 -50.11 35.74 48.78
N ARG A 31 -50.63 34.71 49.48
CA ARG A 31 -49.90 33.47 49.74
C ARG A 31 -49.59 32.73 48.44
N LEU A 32 -50.60 32.48 47.61
CA LEU A 32 -50.45 31.80 46.32
C LEU A 32 -49.50 32.58 45.39
N PHE A 33 -49.54 33.91 45.43
CA PHE A 33 -48.63 34.77 44.68
C PHE A 33 -47.17 34.58 45.08
N LYS A 34 -46.89 34.61 46.39
CA LYS A 34 -45.54 34.34 46.95
C LYS A 34 -45.09 32.91 46.66
N GLU A 35 -46.04 31.97 46.62
CA GLU A 35 -45.81 30.59 46.20
C GLU A 35 -45.71 30.43 44.67
N GLY A 36 -45.83 31.49 43.89
CA GLY A 36 -45.70 31.50 42.42
C GLY A 36 -46.82 30.78 41.66
N LEU A 37 -47.93 30.50 42.35
CA LEU A 37 -49.14 29.90 41.81
C LEU A 37 -50.02 31.01 41.20
N TYR A 38 -49.51 31.65 40.15
CA TYR A 38 -50.09 32.86 39.58
C TYR A 38 -51.50 32.69 38.98
N PRO A 39 -51.86 31.56 38.32
CA PRO A 39 -53.23 31.32 37.89
C PRO A 39 -54.23 31.31 39.05
N GLU A 40 -53.92 30.60 40.13
CA GLU A 40 -54.74 30.46 41.33
C GLU A 40 -54.78 31.76 42.13
N ALA A 41 -53.63 32.44 42.26
CA ALA A 41 -53.52 33.75 42.89
C ALA A 41 -54.40 34.78 42.16
N ARG A 42 -54.37 34.81 40.83
CA ARG A 42 -55.23 35.69 40.01
C ARG A 42 -56.71 35.45 40.29
N GLN A 43 -57.14 34.19 40.36
CA GLN A 43 -58.53 33.84 40.68
C GLN A 43 -58.92 34.29 42.09
N ALA A 44 -58.04 34.10 43.07
CA ALA A 44 -58.28 34.54 44.45
C ALA A 44 -58.37 36.08 44.55
N PHE A 45 -57.48 36.81 43.89
CA PHE A 45 -57.53 38.28 43.84
C PHE A 45 -58.76 38.81 43.11
N ASN A 46 -59.19 38.16 42.01
CA ASN A 46 -60.42 38.55 41.32
C ASN A 46 -61.66 38.42 42.20
N ARG A 47 -61.78 37.32 42.97
CA ARG A 47 -62.88 37.13 43.92
C ARG A 47 -62.85 38.15 45.06
N ALA A 48 -61.66 38.41 45.61
CA ALA A 48 -61.45 39.45 46.63
C ALA A 48 -61.82 40.85 46.11
N TRP A 49 -61.42 41.19 44.87
CA TRP A 49 -61.72 42.48 44.24
C TRP A 49 -63.22 42.66 43.96
N GLN A 50 -63.93 41.62 43.52
CA GLN A 50 -65.38 41.68 43.33
C GLN A 50 -66.14 41.95 44.64
N LYS A 51 -65.66 41.38 45.75
CA LYS A 51 -66.27 41.54 47.07
C LYS A 51 -65.92 42.87 47.72
N TYR A 52 -64.70 43.37 47.49
CA TYR A 52 -64.17 44.57 48.12
C TYR A 52 -63.36 45.44 47.13
N PRO A 53 -64.03 46.13 46.19
CA PRO A 53 -63.36 46.86 45.11
C PRO A 53 -62.53 48.07 45.58
N THR A 54 -62.74 48.52 46.82
CA THR A 54 -62.04 49.67 47.43
C THR A 54 -60.88 49.28 48.34
N GLN A 55 -60.68 47.98 48.63
CA GLN A 55 -59.56 47.49 49.43
C GLN A 55 -58.36 47.11 48.56
N ALA A 56 -57.17 47.54 49.01
CA ALA A 56 -55.83 47.10 48.61
C ALA A 56 -55.50 47.08 47.10
N ASN A 57 -54.21 46.94 46.78
CA ASN A 57 -53.68 46.94 45.42
C ASN A 57 -54.06 45.69 44.59
N TYR A 58 -55.23 45.08 44.78
CA TYR A 58 -55.65 43.84 44.09
C TYR A 58 -55.56 43.97 42.56
N THR A 59 -55.88 45.13 42.00
CA THR A 59 -55.74 45.41 40.56
C THR A 59 -54.29 45.28 40.08
N GLU A 60 -53.31 45.70 40.88
CA GLU A 60 -51.89 45.55 40.55
C GLU A 60 -51.45 44.10 40.64
N TYR A 61 -51.94 43.36 41.64
CA TYR A 61 -51.66 41.94 41.80
C TYR A 61 -52.29 41.09 40.70
N ILE A 62 -53.51 41.40 40.26
CA ILE A 62 -54.16 40.74 39.11
C ILE A 62 -53.32 40.96 37.84
N LYS A 63 -52.92 42.21 37.56
CA LYS A 63 -52.05 42.55 36.42
C LYS A 63 -50.69 41.85 36.50
N ALA A 64 -50.10 41.78 37.68
CA ALA A 64 -48.84 41.08 37.90
C ALA A 64 -48.99 39.57 37.65
N CYS A 65 -50.06 38.94 38.14
CA CYS A 65 -50.34 37.54 37.84
C CYS A 65 -50.50 37.29 36.34
N GLU A 66 -51.25 38.14 35.62
CA GLU A 66 -51.44 38.01 34.17
C GLU A 66 -50.11 38.06 33.41
N LYS A 67 -49.25 39.02 33.76
CA LYS A 67 -47.91 39.13 33.17
C LYS A 67 -47.03 37.93 33.52
N MET A 68 -47.08 37.43 34.75
CA MET A 68 -46.29 36.27 35.18
C MET A 68 -46.73 34.97 34.51
N ILE A 69 -48.03 34.74 34.35
CA ILE A 69 -48.58 33.60 33.58
C ILE A 69 -48.07 33.66 32.15
N LYS A 70 -48.17 34.83 31.50
CA LYS A 70 -47.64 35.02 30.13
C LYS A 70 -46.12 34.82 30.08
N ALA A 71 -45.38 35.33 31.05
CA ALA A 71 -43.93 35.18 31.13
C ALA A 71 -43.51 33.72 31.30
N GLN A 72 -44.23 32.94 32.11
CA GLN A 72 -44.01 31.50 32.27
C GLN A 72 -44.26 30.74 30.97
N ASN A 73 -45.40 30.98 30.31
CA ASN A 73 -45.70 30.37 29.02
C ASN A 73 -44.63 30.70 27.95
N LEU A 74 -44.17 31.95 27.90
CA LEU A 74 -43.09 32.36 26.98
C LEU A 74 -41.75 31.67 27.33
N PHE A 75 -41.46 31.48 28.61
CA PHE A 75 -40.26 30.76 29.06
C PHE A 75 -40.29 29.30 28.61
N GLU A 76 -41.40 28.61 28.82
CA GLU A 76 -41.62 27.23 28.35
C GLU A 76 -41.53 27.12 26.82
N GLN A 77 -41.97 28.17 26.11
CA GLN A 77 -41.86 28.28 24.65
C GLN A 77 -40.47 28.74 24.18
N THR A 78 -39.48 28.85 25.07
CA THR A 78 -38.07 29.25 24.78
C THR A 78 -37.91 30.71 24.32
N VAL A 79 -38.92 31.55 24.55
CA VAL A 79 -38.92 32.98 24.19
C VAL A 79 -38.36 33.78 25.38
N TYR A 80 -37.08 33.54 25.68
CA TYR A 80 -36.43 34.01 26.91
C TYR A 80 -36.38 35.53 27.07
N GLN A 81 -36.12 36.28 25.99
CA GLN A 81 -36.06 37.75 26.06
C GLN A 81 -37.41 38.39 26.41
N GLU A 82 -38.50 37.95 25.76
CA GLU A 82 -39.84 38.49 26.06
C GLU A 82 -40.33 38.06 27.45
N SER A 83 -40.01 36.82 27.83
CA SER A 83 -40.26 36.30 29.18
C SER A 83 -39.54 37.15 30.24
N LEU A 84 -38.26 37.48 30.03
CA LEU A 84 -37.49 38.36 30.92
C LEU A 84 -38.13 39.75 31.01
N LYS A 85 -38.45 40.38 29.88
CA LYS A 85 -39.06 41.71 29.83
C LYS A 85 -40.34 41.79 30.67
N LEU A 86 -41.25 40.83 30.51
CA LEU A 86 -42.49 40.80 31.30
C LEU A 86 -42.21 40.60 32.80
N THR A 87 -41.21 39.81 33.14
CA THR A 87 -40.84 39.54 34.54
C THR A 87 -40.24 40.79 35.20
N GLU A 88 -39.39 41.53 34.49
CA GLU A 88 -38.82 42.79 34.96
C GLU A 88 -39.89 43.86 35.15
N GLU A 89 -40.92 43.91 34.29
CA GLU A 89 -42.07 44.78 34.49
C GLU A 89 -42.84 44.44 35.78
N VAL A 90 -42.97 43.15 36.12
CA VAL A 90 -43.60 42.71 37.36
C VAL A 90 -42.71 42.99 38.57
N ALA A 91 -41.39 42.81 38.45
CA ALA A 91 -40.41 43.15 39.49
C ALA A 91 -40.41 44.64 39.84
N LYS A 92 -40.69 45.53 38.87
CA LYS A 92 -40.87 46.97 39.14
C LYS A 92 -42.12 47.28 39.95
N LEU A 93 -43.19 46.51 39.75
CA LEU A 93 -44.43 46.63 40.52
C LEU A 93 -44.28 46.04 41.93
N MET A 94 -43.41 45.03 42.08
CA MET A 94 -43.24 44.25 43.30
C MET A 94 -41.76 44.00 43.59
N PRO A 95 -41.00 45.05 43.97
CA PRO A 95 -39.54 44.95 44.14
C PRO A 95 -39.13 44.01 45.28
N GLU A 96 -39.94 43.93 46.33
CA GLU A 96 -39.67 43.14 47.55
C GLU A 96 -40.06 41.66 47.42
N ASP A 97 -40.65 41.22 46.30
CA ASP A 97 -41.03 39.81 46.13
C ASP A 97 -39.82 38.97 45.71
N GLU A 98 -39.30 38.18 46.64
CA GLU A 98 -38.13 37.33 46.43
C GLU A 98 -38.31 36.35 45.26
N LYS A 99 -39.51 35.81 45.07
CA LYS A 99 -39.77 34.81 44.02
C LYS A 99 -39.74 35.43 42.64
N ILE A 100 -40.27 36.64 42.48
CA ILE A 100 -40.12 37.41 41.23
C ILE A 100 -38.65 37.69 40.97
N GLN A 101 -37.86 38.11 41.97
CA GLN A 101 -36.44 38.37 41.79
C GLN A 101 -35.65 37.11 41.38
N ILE A 102 -35.99 35.95 41.93
CA ILE A 102 -35.44 34.66 41.50
C ILE A 102 -35.76 34.40 40.03
N PHE A 103 -37.01 34.62 39.62
CA PHE A 103 -37.41 34.45 38.24
C PHE A 103 -36.72 35.43 37.27
N VAL A 104 -36.49 36.68 37.66
CA VAL A 104 -35.68 37.64 36.88
C VAL A 104 -34.27 37.09 36.68
N LYS A 105 -33.62 36.63 37.76
CA LYS A 105 -32.25 36.06 37.69
C LYS A 105 -32.19 34.84 36.76
N GLN A 106 -33.14 33.91 36.91
CA GLN A 106 -33.24 32.71 36.07
C GLN A 106 -33.38 33.06 34.59
N ARG A 107 -34.31 33.96 34.25
CA ARG A 107 -34.57 34.38 32.86
C ARG A 107 -33.40 35.16 32.27
N LYS A 108 -32.76 36.01 33.06
CA LYS A 108 -31.55 36.74 32.65
C LYS A 108 -30.42 35.76 32.33
N ARG A 109 -30.22 34.74 33.16
CA ARG A 109 -29.23 33.69 32.89
C ARG A 109 -29.57 32.91 31.62
N ALA A 110 -30.84 32.55 31.40
CA ALA A 110 -31.25 31.86 30.17
C ALA A 110 -30.96 32.67 28.89
N VAL A 111 -31.18 34.00 28.92
CA VAL A 111 -30.81 34.90 27.81
C VAL A 111 -29.29 34.89 27.58
N GLN A 112 -28.49 35.00 28.65
CA GLN A 112 -27.03 34.97 28.56
C GLN A 112 -26.51 33.65 27.99
N ILE A 113 -27.02 32.51 28.46
CA ILE A 113 -26.60 31.20 27.95
C ILE A 113 -26.92 31.08 26.46
N LYS A 114 -28.06 31.59 26.00
CA LYS A 114 -28.38 31.59 24.56
C LYS A 114 -27.37 32.39 23.74
N GLU A 115 -26.94 33.55 24.24
CA GLU A 115 -25.89 34.36 23.60
C GLU A 115 -24.54 33.63 23.61
N GLU A 116 -24.21 32.94 24.71
CA GLU A 116 -23.01 32.11 24.82
C GLU A 116 -23.03 30.93 23.82
N ILE A 117 -24.19 30.27 23.65
CA ILE A 117 -24.39 29.21 22.65
C ILE A 117 -24.14 29.76 21.25
N ASP A 118 -24.77 30.86 20.87
CA ASP A 118 -24.62 31.45 19.54
C ASP A 118 -23.17 31.86 19.25
N LEU A 119 -22.48 32.39 20.26
CA LEU A 119 -21.07 32.74 20.16
C LEU A 119 -20.17 31.50 19.99
N ASN A 120 -20.40 30.44 20.77
CA ASN A 120 -19.62 29.21 20.69
C ASN A 120 -19.91 28.43 19.40
N PHE A 121 -21.14 28.52 18.88
CA PHE A 121 -21.49 28.00 17.56
C PHE A 121 -20.67 28.70 16.46
N LYS A 122 -20.61 30.03 16.48
CA LYS A 122 -19.77 30.83 15.55
C LYS A 122 -18.28 30.52 15.68
N ARG A 123 -17.82 30.18 16.88
CA ARG A 123 -16.42 29.78 17.14
C ARG A 123 -16.11 28.33 16.77
N GLY A 124 -17.11 27.52 16.44
CA GLY A 124 -16.92 26.09 16.16
C GLY A 124 -16.51 25.28 17.39
N ASP A 125 -17.04 25.60 18.57
CA ASP A 125 -16.81 24.83 19.81
C ASP A 125 -18.06 24.00 20.17
N PRO A 126 -18.24 22.81 19.55
CA PRO A 126 -19.44 22.00 19.75
C PRO A 126 -19.58 21.49 21.20
N LYS A 127 -18.49 21.43 21.97
CA LYS A 127 -18.54 21.00 23.38
C LYS A 127 -19.18 22.07 24.25
N LYS A 128 -18.76 23.33 24.09
CA LYS A 128 -19.38 24.44 24.81
C LYS A 128 -20.81 24.69 24.37
N VAL A 129 -21.13 24.44 23.10
CA VAL A 129 -22.52 24.52 22.63
C VAL A 129 -23.39 23.45 23.32
N LEU A 130 -22.94 22.20 23.39
CA LEU A 130 -23.63 21.15 24.14
C LEU A 130 -23.82 21.54 25.61
N GLN A 131 -22.76 22.01 26.27
CA GLN A 131 -22.83 22.44 27.67
C GLN A 131 -23.84 23.58 27.86
N GLY A 132 -23.88 24.57 26.97
CA GLY A 132 -24.87 25.64 27.05
C GLY A 132 -26.32 25.13 26.91
N TYR A 133 -26.57 24.14 26.05
CA TYR A 133 -27.90 23.53 25.98
C TYR A 133 -28.24 22.73 27.24
N GLU A 134 -27.28 22.05 27.86
CA GLU A 134 -27.46 21.36 29.14
C GLU A 134 -27.79 22.37 30.25
N ASP A 135 -27.06 23.49 30.34
CA ASP A 135 -27.34 24.58 31.28
C ASP A 135 -28.75 25.20 31.06
N LEU A 136 -29.20 25.34 29.81
CA LEU A 136 -30.56 25.80 29.51
C LEU A 136 -31.61 24.81 29.99
N LEU A 137 -31.38 23.51 29.83
CA LEU A 137 -32.31 22.47 30.25
C LEU A 137 -32.40 22.38 31.78
N ASP A 138 -31.29 22.62 32.49
CA ASP A 138 -31.29 22.71 33.96
C ASP A 138 -32.12 23.91 34.45
N LEU A 139 -32.08 25.04 33.73
CA LEU A 139 -32.92 26.21 34.05
C LEU A 139 -34.37 26.04 33.59
N ASN A 140 -34.61 25.31 32.51
CA ASN A 140 -35.92 25.09 31.92
C ASN A 140 -36.08 23.62 31.47
N PRO A 141 -36.48 22.72 32.38
CA PRO A 141 -36.63 21.29 32.05
C PRO A 141 -37.65 20.99 30.95
N LEU A 142 -38.53 21.96 30.62
CA LEU A 142 -39.53 21.86 29.56
C LEU A 142 -39.01 22.37 28.19
N ASP A 143 -37.76 22.82 28.10
CA ASP A 143 -37.15 23.25 26.84
C ASP A 143 -36.91 22.07 25.89
N LYS A 144 -37.93 21.77 25.09
CA LYS A 144 -37.88 20.72 24.05
C LYS A 144 -36.85 21.02 22.95
N ARG A 145 -36.45 22.27 22.75
CA ARG A 145 -35.44 22.64 21.73
C ARG A 145 -34.05 22.29 22.25
N ALA A 146 -33.73 22.68 23.49
CA ALA A 146 -32.49 22.31 24.15
C ALA A 146 -32.34 20.78 24.26
N ALA A 147 -33.39 20.07 24.69
CA ALA A 147 -33.38 18.61 24.76
C ALA A 147 -33.04 17.94 23.42
N ARG A 148 -33.69 18.37 22.32
CA ARG A 148 -33.39 17.85 20.97
C ARG A 148 -31.98 18.19 20.50
N ALA A 149 -31.48 19.38 20.82
CA ALA A 149 -30.13 19.79 20.47
C ALA A 149 -29.10 18.91 21.21
N ILE A 150 -29.30 18.67 22.50
CA ILE A 150 -28.46 17.77 23.31
C ILE A 150 -28.39 16.38 22.67
N ASP A 151 -29.53 15.80 22.29
CA ASP A 151 -29.55 14.49 21.63
C ASP A 151 -28.77 14.48 20.31
N ALA A 152 -28.91 15.52 19.49
CA ALA A 152 -28.16 15.66 18.25
C ALA A 152 -26.64 15.77 18.49
N TYR A 153 -26.21 16.58 19.46
CA TYR A 153 -24.80 16.72 19.83
C TYR A 153 -24.22 15.43 20.43
N ARG A 154 -24.99 14.71 21.25
CA ARG A 154 -24.57 13.41 21.80
C ARG A 154 -24.40 12.37 20.69
N GLN A 155 -25.33 12.31 19.74
CA GLN A 155 -25.19 11.47 18.56
C GLN A 155 -23.97 11.86 17.74
N TYR A 156 -23.75 13.15 17.52
CA TYR A 156 -22.58 13.69 16.83
C TYR A 156 -21.26 13.21 17.46
N PHE A 157 -21.08 13.43 18.76
CA PHE A 157 -19.87 12.99 19.48
C PHE A 157 -19.69 11.46 19.46
N ASN A 158 -20.78 10.70 19.58
CA ASN A 158 -20.73 9.24 19.46
C ASN A 158 -20.22 8.80 18.07
N GLN A 159 -20.69 9.44 16.99
CA GLN A 159 -20.17 9.15 15.65
C GLN A 159 -18.69 9.54 15.53
N LEU A 160 -18.26 10.68 16.08
CA LEU A 160 -16.85 11.09 16.08
C LEU A 160 -15.96 10.06 16.77
N ASP A 161 -16.34 9.60 17.96
CA ASP A 161 -15.55 8.63 18.72
C ASP A 161 -15.43 7.30 17.98
N LYS A 162 -16.54 6.82 17.39
CA LYS A 162 -16.53 5.62 16.53
C LYS A 162 -15.62 5.80 15.32
N ALA A 163 -15.72 6.94 14.61
CA ALA A 163 -14.89 7.22 13.45
C ALA A 163 -13.40 7.27 13.80
N ARG A 164 -13.04 7.88 14.94
CA ARG A 164 -11.66 7.95 15.45
C ARG A 164 -11.10 6.58 15.79
N GLN A 165 -11.91 5.68 16.35
CA GLN A 165 -11.48 4.30 16.62
C GLN A 165 -11.13 3.57 15.32
N TYR A 166 -11.98 3.65 14.30
CA TYR A 166 -11.68 3.05 12.99
C TYR A 166 -10.45 3.70 12.34
N PHE A 167 -10.31 5.03 12.45
CA PHE A 167 -9.15 5.75 11.92
C PHE A 167 -7.83 5.26 12.53
N ARG A 168 -7.78 5.09 13.87
CA ARG A 168 -6.61 4.59 14.60
C ARG A 168 -6.25 3.15 14.23
N ARG A 169 -7.21 2.35 13.79
CA ARG A 169 -7.00 0.98 13.32
C ARG A 169 -6.60 0.88 11.84
N GLY A 170 -6.51 2.01 11.13
CA GLY A 170 -6.25 2.02 9.69
C GLY A 170 -7.47 1.64 8.84
N GLU A 171 -8.66 1.54 9.43
CA GLU A 171 -9.92 1.25 8.75
C GLU A 171 -10.54 2.55 8.20
N TRP A 172 -9.76 3.25 7.37
CA TRP A 172 -10.02 4.63 6.94
C TRP A 172 -11.34 4.79 6.16
N GLU A 173 -11.74 3.80 5.37
CA GLU A 173 -13.00 3.85 4.60
C GLU A 173 -14.22 3.82 5.52
N LYS A 174 -14.21 2.91 6.51
CA LYS A 174 -15.26 2.84 7.54
C LYS A 174 -15.29 4.13 8.36
N SER A 175 -14.11 4.63 8.73
CA SER A 175 -13.96 5.90 9.45
C SER A 175 -14.56 7.07 8.66
N LEU A 176 -14.26 7.17 7.36
CA LEU A 176 -14.75 8.23 6.47
C LEU A 176 -16.28 8.20 6.35
N ASN A 177 -16.85 7.01 6.19
CA ASN A 177 -18.31 6.85 6.13
C ASN A 177 -19.00 7.30 7.42
N ILE A 178 -18.38 7.09 8.58
CA ILE A 178 -18.92 7.55 9.86
C ILE A 178 -18.72 9.06 10.03
N TYR A 179 -17.57 9.62 9.65
CA TYR A 179 -17.38 11.07 9.66
C TYR A 179 -18.39 11.81 8.76
N LYS A 180 -18.75 11.24 7.60
CA LYS A 180 -19.83 11.79 6.75
C LYS A 180 -21.19 11.80 7.46
N LYS A 181 -21.48 10.78 8.27
CA LYS A 181 -22.70 10.78 9.12
C LYS A 181 -22.62 11.87 10.20
N ALA A 182 -21.47 12.02 10.87
CA ALA A 182 -21.26 13.10 11.83
C ALA A 182 -21.43 14.48 11.17
N TRP A 183 -20.90 14.67 9.96
CA TRP A 183 -21.04 15.89 9.17
C TRP A 183 -22.51 16.21 8.84
N SER A 184 -23.32 15.19 8.54
CA SER A 184 -24.75 15.39 8.28
C SER A 184 -25.53 15.88 9.51
N LEU A 185 -25.05 15.60 10.73
CA LEU A 185 -25.65 16.08 11.97
C LEU A 185 -25.22 17.53 12.29
N MET A 186 -23.97 17.87 12.00
CA MET A 186 -23.37 19.18 12.26
C MET A 186 -22.62 19.69 11.03
N PRO A 187 -23.35 20.15 9.99
CA PRO A 187 -22.72 20.75 8.83
C PRO A 187 -22.02 22.04 9.26
N ASN A 188 -20.83 22.30 8.72
CA ASN A 188 -19.95 23.46 9.02
C ASN A 188 -19.04 23.33 10.25
N ASP A 189 -18.85 22.13 10.83
CA ASP A 189 -17.75 21.91 11.77
C ASP A 189 -16.40 21.88 11.03
N PHE A 190 -15.71 23.01 10.96
CA PHE A 190 -14.42 23.16 10.26
C PHE A 190 -13.35 22.15 10.74
N LEU A 191 -13.36 21.77 12.02
CA LEU A 191 -12.40 20.79 12.54
C LEU A 191 -12.71 19.39 12.02
N LEU A 192 -14.00 19.04 11.91
CA LEU A 192 -14.42 17.81 11.27
C LEU A 192 -14.08 17.80 9.78
N GLU A 193 -14.23 18.92 9.07
CA GLU A 193 -13.85 19.03 7.65
C GLU A 193 -12.37 18.73 7.44
N LYS A 194 -11.51 19.35 8.27
CA LYS A 194 -10.07 19.06 8.26
C LYS A 194 -9.79 17.59 8.55
N THR A 195 -10.51 17.00 9.51
CA THR A 195 -10.37 15.58 9.88
C THR A 195 -10.78 14.65 8.73
N ILE A 196 -11.87 14.96 8.02
CA ILE A 196 -12.32 14.23 6.82
C ILE A 196 -11.25 14.30 5.73
N SER A 197 -10.69 15.49 5.48
CA SER A 197 -9.64 15.68 4.49
C SER A 197 -8.39 14.83 4.79
N LYS A 198 -7.98 14.73 6.05
CA LYS A 198 -6.85 13.88 6.47
C LYS A 198 -7.16 12.39 6.32
N ASN A 199 -8.41 11.99 6.53
CA ASN A 199 -8.86 10.62 6.29
C ASN A 199 -8.85 10.24 4.81
N ILE A 200 -9.33 11.14 3.94
CA ILE A 200 -9.23 10.96 2.49
C ILE A 200 -7.77 10.83 2.06
N LEU A 201 -6.86 11.65 2.61
CA LEU A 201 -5.44 11.53 2.32
C LEU A 201 -4.90 10.13 2.71
N ALA A 202 -5.22 9.63 3.90
CA ALA A 202 -4.79 8.30 4.32
C ALA A 202 -5.30 7.18 3.38
N LEU A 203 -6.55 7.28 2.90
CA LEU A 203 -7.11 6.38 1.89
C LEU A 203 -6.34 6.45 0.56
N THR A 204 -6.09 7.66 0.06
CA THR A 204 -5.33 7.85 -1.18
C THR A 204 -3.92 7.24 -1.09
N LEU A 205 -3.26 7.36 0.06
CA LEU A 205 -1.95 6.75 0.28
C LEU A 205 -2.04 5.21 0.32
N GLN A 206 -3.11 4.64 0.88
CA GLN A 206 -3.37 3.21 0.81
C GLN A 206 -3.57 2.74 -0.64
N GLU A 207 -4.31 3.50 -1.45
CA GLU A 207 -4.53 3.20 -2.87
C GLU A 207 -3.23 3.28 -3.66
N GLN A 208 -2.40 4.29 -3.41
CA GLN A 208 -1.06 4.40 -3.99
C GLN A 208 -0.18 3.21 -3.63
N TYR A 209 -0.19 2.79 -2.36
CA TYR A 209 0.51 1.57 -1.93
C TYR A 209 0.01 0.34 -2.70
N GLN A 210 -1.30 0.14 -2.81
CA GLN A 210 -1.87 -0.99 -3.54
C GLN A 210 -1.49 -0.96 -5.02
N ALA A 211 -1.43 0.22 -5.63
CA ALA A 211 -0.99 0.45 -7.01
C ALA A 211 0.54 0.33 -7.21
N GLY A 212 1.30 -0.07 -6.19
CA GLY A 212 2.76 -0.23 -6.28
C GLY A 212 3.57 1.06 -6.22
N LYS A 213 2.93 2.21 -5.94
CA LYS A 213 3.57 3.52 -5.76
C LYS A 213 4.11 3.67 -4.33
N TYR A 214 5.01 2.76 -3.97
CA TYR A 214 5.44 2.57 -2.59
C TYR A 214 6.20 3.75 -2.00
N LYS A 215 7.02 4.44 -2.81
CA LYS A 215 7.81 5.57 -2.35
C LYS A 215 6.92 6.77 -2.03
N GLU A 216 5.96 7.06 -2.90
CA GLU A 216 4.97 8.11 -2.73
C GLU A 216 4.10 7.85 -1.50
N ALA A 217 3.63 6.60 -1.34
CA ALA A 217 2.87 6.18 -0.17
C ALA A 217 3.68 6.34 1.13
N ALA A 218 4.94 5.87 1.16
CA ALA A 218 5.82 6.00 2.33
C ALA A 218 6.02 7.47 2.73
N ASN A 219 6.35 8.33 1.76
CA ASN A 219 6.53 9.76 2.01
C ASN A 219 5.25 10.41 2.53
N GLY A 220 4.08 10.08 1.97
CA GLY A 220 2.82 10.62 2.45
C GLY A 220 2.44 10.16 3.85
N PHE A 221 2.72 8.90 4.21
CA PHE A 221 2.51 8.41 5.58
C PHE A 221 3.48 9.07 6.56
N ALA A 222 4.72 9.36 6.16
CA ALA A 222 5.66 10.12 6.96
C ALA A 222 5.15 11.54 7.26
N GLU A 223 4.52 12.22 6.28
CA GLU A 223 3.91 13.53 6.51
C GLU A 223 2.71 13.47 7.46
N LEU A 224 1.85 12.43 7.35
CA LEU A 224 0.77 12.22 8.31
C LEU A 224 1.30 11.94 9.72
N LEU A 225 2.39 11.18 9.85
CA LEU A 225 3.00 10.86 11.13
C LEU A 225 3.50 12.10 11.88
N LYS A 226 3.94 13.16 11.18
CA LYS A 226 4.32 14.43 11.84
C LYS A 226 3.16 15.07 12.61
N GLU A 227 1.94 14.95 12.08
CA GLU A 227 0.72 15.51 12.70
C GLU A 227 0.06 14.53 13.67
N TYR A 228 0.32 13.23 13.51
CA TYR A 228 -0.24 12.13 14.28
C TYR A 228 0.86 11.25 14.91
N SER A 229 1.84 11.86 15.58
CA SER A 229 3.04 11.19 16.09
C SER A 229 2.75 10.07 17.11
N GLU A 230 1.63 10.16 17.81
CA GLU A 230 1.16 9.14 18.77
C GLU A 230 0.44 7.95 18.10
N MET A 231 0.18 8.01 16.79
CA MET A 231 -0.54 6.96 16.07
C MET A 231 0.43 5.98 15.39
N ASN A 232 0.63 4.83 16.04
CA ASN A 232 1.48 3.74 15.54
C ASN A 232 1.13 3.29 14.11
N ILE A 233 -0.15 3.36 13.73
CA ILE A 233 -0.61 2.86 12.41
C ILE A 233 0.08 3.57 11.24
N PHE A 234 0.41 4.86 11.34
CA PHE A 234 1.09 5.58 10.26
C PHE A 234 2.56 5.18 10.15
N GLN A 235 3.22 4.96 11.29
CA GLN A 235 4.58 4.42 11.33
C GLN A 235 4.61 3.02 10.69
N GLU A 236 3.70 2.13 11.10
CA GLU A 236 3.60 0.77 10.54
C GLU A 236 3.37 0.79 9.03
N LYS A 237 2.48 1.67 8.54
CA LYS A 237 2.18 1.80 7.10
C LYS A 237 3.34 2.39 6.31
N MET A 238 4.03 3.36 6.87
CA MET A 238 5.25 3.93 6.30
C MET A 238 6.34 2.85 6.17
N ASP A 239 6.62 2.11 7.24
CA ASP A 239 7.64 1.05 7.26
C ASP A 239 7.28 -0.09 6.28
N GLN A 240 6.00 -0.46 6.22
CA GLN A 240 5.50 -1.42 5.23
C GLN A 240 5.73 -0.94 3.79
N ALA A 241 5.45 0.34 3.51
CA ALA A 241 5.67 0.95 2.20
C ALA A 241 7.15 1.03 1.83
N GLU A 242 8.03 1.42 2.75
CA GLU A 242 9.47 1.42 2.51
C GLU A 242 10.01 0.03 2.20
N ARG A 243 9.59 -0.98 2.97
CA ARG A 243 10.01 -2.36 2.75
C ARG A 243 9.56 -2.87 1.38
N ALA A 244 8.31 -2.59 1.00
CA ALA A 244 7.77 -2.94 -0.31
C ALA A 244 8.53 -2.22 -1.44
N SER A 245 8.88 -0.93 -1.26
CA SER A 245 9.69 -0.15 -2.20
C SER A 245 11.06 -0.79 -2.44
N ARG A 246 11.77 -1.19 -1.38
CA ARG A 246 13.06 -1.87 -1.47
C ARG A 246 12.96 -3.20 -2.21
N LEU A 247 11.95 -4.01 -1.88
CA LEU A 247 11.70 -5.29 -2.57
C LEU A 247 11.39 -5.08 -4.05
N ASN A 248 10.57 -4.09 -4.40
CA ASN A 248 10.25 -3.75 -5.79
C ASN A 248 11.53 -3.40 -6.59
N ILE A 249 12.40 -2.56 -6.03
CA ILE A 249 13.69 -2.21 -6.66
C ILE A 249 14.57 -3.45 -6.80
N SER A 250 14.76 -4.23 -5.73
CA SER A 250 15.60 -5.43 -5.76
C SER A 250 15.10 -6.49 -6.74
N MET A 251 13.79 -6.66 -6.88
CA MET A 251 13.20 -7.57 -7.86
C MET A 251 13.50 -7.13 -9.30
N ARG A 252 13.36 -5.83 -9.59
CA ARG A 252 13.67 -5.28 -10.92
C ARG A 252 15.15 -5.43 -11.27
N ILE A 253 16.03 -5.23 -10.30
CA ILE A 253 17.48 -5.45 -10.46
C ILE A 253 17.76 -6.92 -10.76
N ALA A 254 17.26 -7.85 -9.95
CA ALA A 254 17.49 -9.28 -10.16
C ALA A 254 16.98 -9.76 -11.52
N TYR A 255 15.84 -9.22 -11.99
CA TYR A 255 15.36 -9.52 -13.32
C TYR A 255 16.25 -8.95 -14.43
N ALA A 256 16.71 -7.71 -14.29
CA ALA A 256 17.62 -7.09 -15.24
C ALA A 256 18.99 -7.79 -15.31
N GLU A 257 19.45 -8.35 -14.19
CA GLU A 257 20.66 -9.17 -14.09
C GLU A 257 20.50 -10.57 -14.74
N GLY A 258 19.27 -10.95 -15.13
CA GLY A 258 18.98 -12.26 -15.70
C GLY A 258 18.96 -13.39 -14.68
N ASP A 259 18.65 -13.08 -13.41
CA ASP A 259 18.46 -14.06 -12.32
C ASP A 259 16.96 -14.22 -12.00
N PRO A 260 16.23 -15.02 -12.80
CA PRO A 260 14.78 -15.19 -12.64
C PRO A 260 14.40 -15.89 -11.34
N ASP A 261 15.25 -16.74 -10.76
CA ASP A 261 14.97 -17.44 -9.50
C ASP A 261 14.96 -16.43 -8.33
N LYS A 262 15.99 -15.59 -8.24
CA LYS A 262 16.07 -14.53 -7.22
C LYS A 262 14.95 -13.52 -7.38
N ALA A 263 14.67 -13.08 -8.60
CA ALA A 263 13.58 -12.15 -8.87
C ALA A 263 12.21 -12.75 -8.50
N GLN A 264 11.96 -14.03 -8.80
CA GLN A 264 10.73 -14.72 -8.41
C GLN A 264 10.57 -14.80 -6.88
N ALA A 265 11.65 -15.11 -6.16
CA ALA A 265 11.64 -15.15 -4.70
C ALA A 265 11.32 -13.78 -4.08
N ILE A 266 11.88 -12.70 -4.63
CA ILE A 266 11.59 -11.34 -4.17
C ILE A 266 10.14 -10.95 -4.51
N ALA A 267 9.65 -11.29 -5.69
CA ALA A 267 8.26 -11.03 -6.09
C ALA A 267 7.25 -11.68 -5.14
N LYS A 268 7.50 -12.93 -4.71
CA LYS A 268 6.67 -13.61 -3.71
C LYS A 268 6.65 -12.86 -2.36
N ARG A 269 7.81 -12.42 -1.87
CA ARG A 269 7.92 -11.60 -0.64
C ARG A 269 7.21 -10.25 -0.78
N LEU A 270 7.23 -9.65 -1.96
CA LEU A 270 6.50 -8.41 -2.23
C LEU A 270 4.98 -8.64 -2.18
N LEU A 271 4.49 -9.76 -2.72
CA LEU A 271 3.07 -10.13 -2.65
C LEU A 271 2.60 -10.51 -1.24
N GLU A 272 3.48 -10.99 -0.36
CA GLU A 272 3.17 -11.15 1.07
C GLU A 272 2.83 -9.80 1.73
N LEU A 273 3.45 -8.70 1.28
CA LEU A 273 3.18 -7.35 1.77
C LEU A 273 2.00 -6.69 1.05
N ASN A 274 1.96 -6.82 -0.27
CA ASN A 274 0.91 -6.29 -1.13
C ASN A 274 0.41 -7.36 -2.12
N PRO A 275 -0.62 -8.13 -1.75
CA PRO A 275 -1.17 -9.19 -2.60
C PRO A 275 -1.74 -8.70 -3.94
N LYS A 276 -2.01 -7.40 -4.06
CA LYS A 276 -2.57 -6.76 -5.27
C LYS A 276 -1.51 -6.07 -6.13
N ASP A 277 -0.21 -6.22 -5.83
CA ASP A 277 0.85 -5.63 -6.65
C ASP A 277 0.82 -6.22 -8.07
N GLU A 278 0.30 -5.45 -9.03
CA GLU A 278 0.15 -5.89 -10.42
C GLU A 278 1.49 -6.20 -11.08
N LEU A 279 2.55 -5.47 -10.72
CA LEU A 279 3.86 -5.63 -11.30
C LEU A 279 4.47 -6.95 -10.86
N ALA A 280 4.39 -7.28 -9.57
CA ALA A 280 4.85 -8.55 -9.01
C ALA A 280 4.00 -9.73 -9.51
N LEU A 281 2.68 -9.58 -9.62
CA LEU A 281 1.78 -10.59 -10.19
C LEU A 281 2.12 -10.89 -11.66
N ASN A 282 2.26 -9.85 -12.48
CA ASN A 282 2.62 -9.99 -13.89
C ASN A 282 4.02 -10.59 -14.03
N TYR A 283 4.95 -10.22 -13.14
CA TYR A 283 6.27 -10.80 -13.10
C TYR A 283 6.25 -12.31 -12.83
N LEU A 284 5.51 -12.77 -11.81
CA LEU A 284 5.39 -14.20 -11.52
C LEU A 284 4.77 -14.97 -12.69
N LYS A 285 3.73 -14.39 -13.32
CA LYS A 285 3.08 -14.98 -14.50
C LYS A 285 4.05 -15.21 -15.66
N LYS A 286 5.02 -14.31 -15.87
CA LYS A 286 6.03 -14.42 -16.93
C LYS A 286 7.22 -15.28 -16.53
N SER A 287 7.72 -15.14 -15.31
CA SER A 287 8.94 -15.82 -14.84
C SER A 287 8.74 -17.31 -14.62
N GLU A 288 7.54 -17.77 -14.28
CA GLU A 288 7.25 -19.18 -14.03
C GLU A 288 7.47 -20.09 -15.27
N PRO A 289 6.90 -19.79 -16.46
CA PRO A 289 7.19 -20.58 -17.66
C PRO A 289 8.66 -20.47 -18.08
N VAL A 290 9.30 -19.32 -17.89
CA VAL A 290 10.74 -19.13 -18.16
C VAL A 290 11.59 -20.06 -17.29
N LEU A 291 11.36 -20.08 -15.98
CA LEU A 291 12.10 -20.92 -15.04
C LEU A 291 11.86 -22.41 -15.29
N LYS A 292 10.61 -22.78 -15.58
CA LYS A 292 10.27 -24.15 -15.95
C LYS A 292 11.03 -24.60 -17.19
N ALA A 293 11.03 -23.78 -18.24
CA ALA A 293 11.75 -24.08 -19.48
C ALA A 293 13.27 -24.09 -19.30
N LEU A 294 13.82 -23.21 -18.45
CA LEU A 294 15.25 -23.25 -18.11
C LEU A 294 15.61 -24.58 -17.43
N ARG A 295 14.85 -25.00 -16.41
CA ARG A 295 15.10 -26.27 -15.70
C ARG A 295 14.91 -27.49 -16.60
N GLN A 296 13.82 -27.54 -17.35
CA GLN A 296 13.51 -28.67 -18.24
C GLN A 296 14.47 -28.71 -19.43
N GLY A 297 14.72 -27.58 -20.08
CA GLY A 297 15.66 -27.46 -21.17
C GLY A 297 17.09 -27.81 -20.75
N ASP A 298 17.55 -27.33 -19.59
CA ASP A 298 18.89 -27.66 -19.06
C ASP A 298 18.97 -29.17 -18.70
N THR A 299 17.89 -29.77 -18.21
CA THR A 299 17.79 -31.22 -17.98
C THR A 299 17.87 -32.00 -19.30
N TYR A 300 17.16 -31.58 -20.34
CA TYR A 300 17.24 -32.18 -21.67
C TYR A 300 18.62 -32.00 -22.31
N LEU A 301 19.28 -30.87 -22.09
CA LEU A 301 20.67 -30.64 -22.51
C LEU A 301 21.62 -31.67 -21.87
N LEU A 302 21.52 -31.90 -20.56
CA LEU A 302 22.32 -32.89 -19.84
C LEU A 302 22.02 -34.32 -20.32
N ALA A 303 20.75 -34.62 -20.59
CA ALA A 303 20.31 -35.90 -21.18
C ALA A 303 20.64 -36.03 -22.68
N GLN A 304 21.22 -35.00 -23.29
CA GLN A 304 21.54 -34.90 -24.72
C GLN A 304 20.35 -34.95 -25.69
N GLU A 305 19.15 -34.66 -25.20
CA GLU A 305 17.88 -34.59 -25.94
C GLU A 305 17.67 -33.18 -26.52
N TYR A 306 18.60 -32.73 -27.37
CA TYR A 306 18.70 -31.33 -27.78
C TYR A 306 17.47 -30.76 -28.51
N LEU A 307 16.76 -31.56 -29.29
CA LEU A 307 15.53 -31.09 -29.95
C LEU A 307 14.43 -30.77 -28.93
N LYS A 308 14.32 -31.55 -27.83
CA LYS A 308 13.38 -31.24 -26.75
C LYS A 308 13.80 -29.98 -26.01
N ALA A 309 15.09 -29.84 -25.67
CA ALA A 309 15.63 -28.62 -25.07
C ALA A 309 15.35 -27.37 -25.94
N LYS A 310 15.51 -27.49 -27.26
CA LYS A 310 15.23 -26.42 -28.23
C LYS A 310 13.78 -25.96 -28.14
N VAL A 311 12.84 -26.90 -28.16
CA VAL A 311 11.40 -26.62 -28.10
C VAL A 311 11.05 -25.93 -26.77
N GLU A 312 11.55 -26.41 -25.63
CA GLU A 312 11.28 -25.79 -24.33
C GLU A 312 11.70 -24.31 -24.29
N TYR A 313 12.92 -24.00 -24.74
CA TYR A 313 13.38 -22.60 -24.76
C TYR A 313 12.60 -21.75 -25.76
N GLN A 314 12.25 -22.29 -26.93
CA GLN A 314 11.45 -21.56 -27.93
C GLN A 314 10.05 -21.24 -27.42
N GLU A 315 9.37 -22.19 -26.76
CA GLU A 315 8.05 -21.95 -26.18
C GLU A 315 8.11 -20.89 -25.07
N ALA A 316 9.12 -20.92 -24.21
CA ALA A 316 9.27 -19.90 -23.18
C ALA A 316 9.61 -18.51 -23.73
N LEU A 317 10.36 -18.42 -24.83
CA LEU A 317 10.60 -17.17 -25.55
C LEU A 317 9.35 -16.59 -26.20
N LYS A 318 8.27 -17.37 -26.44
CA LYS A 318 6.98 -16.78 -26.84
C LYS A 318 6.33 -15.99 -25.71
N VAL A 319 6.61 -16.37 -24.46
CA VAL A 319 6.08 -15.71 -23.26
C VAL A 319 6.90 -14.49 -22.88
N ASP A 320 8.24 -14.61 -22.93
CA ASP A 320 9.18 -13.53 -22.65
C ASP A 320 10.22 -13.40 -23.78
N PRO A 321 9.85 -12.76 -24.91
CA PRO A 321 10.72 -12.67 -26.09
C PRO A 321 12.05 -12.00 -25.83
N GLU A 322 12.12 -11.07 -24.87
CA GLU A 322 13.32 -10.30 -24.51
C GLU A 322 14.19 -10.99 -23.46
N ASN A 323 13.86 -12.22 -23.07
CA ASN A 323 14.65 -12.96 -22.10
C ASN A 323 16.02 -13.36 -22.68
N ASN A 324 17.06 -12.59 -22.34
CA ASN A 324 18.42 -12.82 -22.82
C ASN A 324 18.96 -14.20 -22.45
N LEU A 325 18.66 -14.70 -21.25
CA LEU A 325 19.13 -16.01 -20.81
C LEU A 325 18.53 -17.15 -21.66
N LEU A 326 17.23 -17.09 -21.95
CA LEU A 326 16.60 -18.06 -22.86
C LEU A 326 17.12 -17.93 -24.30
N ARG A 327 17.37 -16.72 -24.81
CA ARG A 327 17.99 -16.51 -26.13
C ARG A 327 19.38 -17.13 -26.19
N GLU A 328 20.18 -16.94 -25.15
CA GLU A 328 21.52 -17.54 -25.02
C GLU A 328 21.47 -19.07 -24.96
N ARG A 329 20.54 -19.63 -24.18
CA ARG A 329 20.32 -21.09 -24.08
C ARG A 329 19.85 -21.68 -25.41
N LEU A 330 18.89 -21.05 -26.07
CA LEU A 330 18.40 -21.47 -27.38
C LEU A 330 19.52 -21.47 -28.42
N ARG A 331 20.31 -20.39 -28.50
CA ARG A 331 21.43 -20.28 -29.43
C ARG A 331 22.44 -21.42 -29.23
N LEU A 332 22.76 -21.76 -27.99
CA LEU A 332 23.65 -22.88 -27.68
C LEU A 332 23.09 -24.20 -28.21
N VAL A 333 21.80 -24.49 -27.96
CA VAL A 333 21.15 -25.71 -28.45
C VAL A 333 21.13 -25.77 -29.98
N GLU A 334 20.84 -24.66 -30.65
CA GLU A 334 20.78 -24.60 -32.11
C GLU A 334 22.11 -24.94 -32.75
N ILE A 335 23.21 -24.42 -32.19
CA ILE A 335 24.56 -24.76 -32.65
C ILE A 335 24.82 -26.27 -32.49
N ILE A 336 24.42 -26.86 -31.36
CA ILE A 336 24.62 -28.29 -31.09
C ILE A 336 23.79 -29.17 -32.05
N VAL A 337 22.54 -28.80 -32.31
CA VAL A 337 21.63 -29.53 -33.21
C VAL A 337 22.16 -29.50 -34.65
N GLU A 338 22.57 -28.33 -35.14
CA GLU A 338 23.19 -28.20 -36.46
C GLU A 338 24.43 -29.09 -36.58
N GLN A 339 25.34 -29.06 -35.60
CA GLN A 339 26.52 -29.93 -35.59
C GLN A 339 26.19 -31.42 -35.66
N ARG A 340 25.14 -31.88 -34.97
CA ARG A 340 24.71 -33.28 -35.04
C ARG A 340 24.11 -33.63 -36.41
N LYS A 341 23.34 -32.73 -37.00
CA LYS A 341 22.78 -32.91 -38.35
C LYS A 341 23.89 -33.06 -39.39
N TYR A 342 24.89 -32.18 -39.38
CA TYR A 342 26.07 -32.29 -40.25
C TYR A 342 26.97 -33.51 -39.95
N ARG A 343 26.94 -34.06 -38.73
CA ARG A 343 27.65 -35.31 -38.40
C ARG A 343 26.96 -36.54 -39.00
N ASN A 344 25.63 -36.49 -39.15
CA ASN A 344 24.81 -37.61 -39.61
C ASN A 344 24.50 -37.56 -41.12
N ASP A 345 24.38 -36.36 -41.71
CA ASP A 345 24.28 -36.18 -43.17
C ASP A 345 25.67 -36.32 -43.82
N LYS A 346 26.00 -37.57 -44.14
CA LYS A 346 27.00 -38.00 -45.13
C LYS A 346 28.47 -37.73 -44.81
N PHE A 347 29.20 -38.84 -44.89
CA PHE A 347 30.62 -39.02 -45.11
C PHE A 347 31.13 -38.29 -46.39
N SER A 348 31.02 -36.96 -46.50
CA SER A 348 31.64 -36.22 -47.60
C SER A 348 32.32 -34.94 -47.14
N ASN A 349 33.64 -34.95 -47.35
CA ASN A 349 34.61 -33.88 -47.25
C ASN A 349 34.06 -32.46 -47.48
N THR A 350 34.26 -31.59 -46.48
CA THR A 350 35.09 -30.38 -46.63
C THR A 350 35.54 -29.93 -45.24
N THR A 351 36.85 -30.06 -44.99
CA THR A 351 37.50 -29.83 -43.69
C THR A 351 37.49 -28.35 -43.28
N LEU A 352 37.36 -27.42 -44.23
CA LEU A 352 37.47 -25.97 -44.00
C LEU A 352 36.20 -25.34 -43.37
N ALA A 353 35.00 -25.83 -43.69
CA ALA A 353 33.74 -25.33 -43.12
C ALA A 353 33.54 -25.78 -41.67
N LYS A 354 34.04 -26.98 -41.31
CA LYS A 354 34.04 -27.52 -39.93
C LYS A 354 34.87 -26.69 -38.95
N TYR A 355 35.89 -25.98 -39.45
CA TYR A 355 36.82 -25.18 -38.65
C TYR A 355 36.22 -23.85 -38.20
N ASN A 356 35.49 -23.16 -39.09
CA ASN A 356 34.91 -21.85 -38.78
C ASN A 356 33.72 -21.92 -37.81
N THR A 357 32.98 -23.04 -37.76
CA THR A 357 31.86 -23.22 -36.82
C THR A 357 32.33 -23.64 -35.43
N PHE A 358 33.40 -24.42 -35.32
CA PHE A 358 33.98 -24.83 -34.04
C PHE A 358 34.67 -23.64 -33.34
N SER A 359 35.37 -22.79 -34.10
CA SER A 359 35.97 -21.55 -33.60
C SER A 359 34.92 -20.60 -32.99
N LYS A 360 33.77 -20.40 -33.67
CA LYS A 360 32.67 -19.56 -33.17
C LYS A 360 31.96 -20.12 -31.94
N LEU A 361 31.75 -21.45 -31.87
CA LEU A 361 31.20 -22.11 -30.67
C LEU A 361 32.14 -21.93 -29.47
N TYR A 362 33.44 -21.98 -29.71
CA TYR A 362 34.46 -21.93 -28.69
C TYR A 362 34.65 -20.51 -28.12
N GLU A 363 34.62 -19.50 -29.00
CA GLU A 363 34.59 -18.08 -28.62
C GLU A 363 33.35 -17.74 -27.77
N TYR A 364 32.20 -18.35 -28.09
CA TYR A 364 30.96 -18.20 -27.33
C TYR A 364 31.04 -18.82 -25.92
N VAL A 365 31.54 -20.06 -25.81
CA VAL A 365 31.69 -20.75 -24.52
C VAL A 365 32.76 -20.07 -23.65
N SER A 366 33.85 -19.59 -24.23
CA SER A 366 34.91 -18.82 -23.55
C SER A 366 34.37 -17.50 -22.98
N ASN A 367 33.55 -16.76 -23.74
CA ASN A 367 32.93 -15.51 -23.26
C ASN A 367 31.87 -15.75 -22.18
N TYR A 368 31.09 -16.83 -22.27
CA TYR A 368 30.12 -17.24 -21.25
C TYR A 368 30.83 -17.63 -19.94
N ALA A 369 31.92 -18.39 -20.02
CA ALA A 369 32.73 -18.80 -18.87
C ALA A 369 33.43 -17.63 -18.15
N LYS A 370 33.88 -16.62 -18.90
CA LYS A 370 34.42 -15.35 -18.35
C LYS A 370 33.38 -14.53 -17.59
N LYS A 371 32.12 -14.55 -18.03
CA LYS A 371 31.02 -13.75 -17.46
C LYS A 371 30.43 -14.33 -16.17
N TYR A 372 30.44 -15.65 -16.01
CA TYR A 372 29.74 -16.34 -14.90
C TYR A 372 30.65 -17.15 -13.94
N GLY A 373 31.97 -17.15 -14.17
CA GLY A 373 33.01 -17.38 -13.16
C GLY A 373 33.10 -18.77 -12.50
N ASN A 374 33.92 -19.68 -13.07
CA ASN A 374 34.88 -20.57 -12.35
C ASN A 374 35.70 -21.48 -13.32
N VAL A 375 36.17 -20.99 -14.47
CA VAL A 375 36.70 -21.86 -15.56
C VAL A 375 38.02 -21.37 -16.16
N ALA A 376 38.67 -20.34 -15.61
CA ALA A 376 39.83 -19.68 -16.24
C ALA A 376 40.98 -20.67 -16.58
N ASN A 377 41.25 -21.63 -15.71
CA ASN A 377 42.28 -22.65 -15.93
C ASN A 377 41.88 -23.71 -16.97
N GLU A 378 40.58 -24.00 -17.10
CA GLU A 378 40.05 -24.96 -18.08
C GLU A 378 39.93 -24.35 -19.49
N VAL A 379 39.61 -23.05 -19.60
CA VAL A 379 39.58 -22.33 -20.89
C VAL A 379 40.97 -22.23 -21.52
N GLU A 380 41.99 -21.85 -20.72
CA GLU A 380 43.37 -21.76 -21.21
C GLU A 380 43.90 -23.13 -21.66
N LEU A 381 43.59 -24.18 -20.90
CA LEU A 381 43.97 -25.55 -21.24
C LEU A 381 43.34 -26.00 -22.57
N VAL A 382 42.06 -25.69 -22.77
CA VAL A 382 41.37 -26.12 -23.99
C VAL A 382 41.77 -25.28 -25.22
N GLU A 383 42.12 -23.99 -25.06
CA GLU A 383 42.76 -23.19 -26.13
C GLU A 383 44.09 -23.82 -26.59
N LYS A 384 44.92 -24.25 -25.62
CA LYS A 384 46.19 -24.94 -25.90
C LYS A 384 45.99 -26.27 -26.65
N ILE A 385 45.03 -27.09 -26.22
CA ILE A 385 44.70 -28.36 -26.90
C ILE A 385 44.31 -28.11 -28.36
N VAL A 386 43.47 -27.10 -28.62
CA VAL A 386 43.03 -26.75 -29.98
C VAL A 386 44.21 -26.26 -30.83
N ALA A 387 45.05 -25.39 -30.28
CA ALA A 387 46.23 -24.89 -30.97
C ALA A 387 47.19 -26.03 -31.37
N TRP A 388 47.48 -26.97 -30.46
CA TRP A 388 48.30 -28.15 -30.76
C TRP A 388 47.64 -29.03 -31.83
N ARG A 389 46.33 -29.29 -31.74
CA ARG A 389 45.63 -30.12 -32.73
C ARG A 389 45.70 -29.52 -34.13
N ASN A 390 45.46 -28.21 -34.25
CA ASN A 390 45.46 -27.50 -35.53
C ASN A 390 46.86 -27.42 -36.12
N SER A 391 47.84 -27.11 -35.28
CA SER A 391 49.25 -27.12 -35.68
C SER A 391 49.67 -28.51 -36.16
N GLY A 392 49.30 -29.58 -35.46
CA GLY A 392 49.57 -30.96 -35.87
C GLY A 392 48.97 -31.34 -37.22
N ILE A 393 47.74 -30.89 -37.51
CA ILE A 393 47.09 -31.13 -38.81
C ILE A 393 47.80 -30.36 -39.92
N ASN A 394 48.13 -29.09 -39.70
CA ASN A 394 48.85 -28.29 -40.69
C ASN A 394 50.23 -28.87 -41.02
N LEU A 395 50.96 -29.33 -39.99
CA LEU A 395 52.26 -29.99 -40.16
C LEU A 395 52.13 -31.32 -40.89
N PHE A 396 51.08 -32.10 -40.62
CA PHE A 396 50.81 -33.34 -41.34
C PHE A 396 50.65 -33.09 -42.84
N TYR A 397 49.82 -32.12 -43.23
CA TYR A 397 49.62 -31.79 -44.64
C TYR A 397 50.86 -31.17 -45.29
N ALA A 398 51.64 -30.38 -44.54
CA ALA A 398 52.93 -29.86 -44.98
C ALA A 398 54.05 -30.93 -45.12
N GLY A 399 53.76 -32.19 -44.76
CA GLY A 399 54.71 -33.31 -44.84
C GLY A 399 55.69 -33.40 -43.66
N ASP A 400 55.56 -32.54 -42.64
CA ASP A 400 56.34 -32.60 -41.40
C ASP A 400 55.69 -33.55 -40.39
N TYR A 401 55.77 -34.84 -40.70
CA TYR A 401 55.11 -35.88 -39.92
C TYR A 401 55.66 -36.02 -38.50
N ALA A 402 56.94 -35.73 -38.28
CA ALA A 402 57.55 -35.82 -36.95
C ALA A 402 56.98 -34.73 -36.02
N ALA A 403 56.96 -33.48 -36.46
CA ALA A 403 56.39 -32.39 -35.67
C ALA A 403 54.87 -32.53 -35.52
N ALA A 404 54.18 -33.07 -36.53
CA ALA A 404 52.76 -33.40 -36.44
C ALA A 404 52.49 -34.42 -35.31
N ILE A 405 53.26 -35.51 -35.24
CA ILE A 405 53.13 -36.54 -34.19
C ILE A 405 53.34 -35.92 -32.80
N GLU A 406 54.33 -35.04 -32.64
CA GLU A 406 54.60 -34.37 -31.36
C GLU A 406 53.39 -33.56 -30.89
N ASN A 407 52.80 -32.77 -31.77
CA ASN A 407 51.62 -31.97 -31.46
C ASN A 407 50.40 -32.84 -31.14
N PHE A 408 50.19 -33.95 -31.85
CA PHE A 408 49.12 -34.88 -31.49
C PHE A 408 49.39 -35.59 -30.16
N ASN A 409 50.64 -35.87 -29.80
CA ASN A 409 50.98 -36.43 -28.48
C ASN A 409 50.65 -35.43 -27.37
N LYS A 410 50.93 -34.13 -27.54
CA LYS A 410 50.54 -33.08 -26.58
C LYS A 410 49.02 -33.04 -26.36
N VAL A 411 48.25 -33.16 -27.44
CA VAL A 411 46.78 -33.29 -27.36
C VAL A 411 46.36 -34.55 -26.59
N LEU A 412 46.97 -35.70 -26.87
CA LEU A 412 46.61 -36.98 -26.25
C LEU A 412 47.07 -37.11 -24.78
N GLN A 413 48.09 -36.37 -24.37
CA GLN A 413 48.49 -36.26 -22.96
C GLN A 413 47.39 -35.62 -22.10
N VAL A 414 46.68 -34.64 -22.67
CA VAL A 414 45.59 -33.96 -21.96
C VAL A 414 44.24 -34.62 -22.20
N ASN A 415 44.01 -35.14 -23.41
CA ASN A 415 42.79 -35.86 -23.78
C ASN A 415 43.13 -37.16 -24.51
N ALA A 416 43.32 -38.23 -23.74
CA ALA A 416 43.69 -39.55 -24.26
C ALA A 416 42.65 -40.14 -25.22
N ARG A 417 41.40 -39.68 -25.21
CA ARG A 417 40.30 -40.16 -26.06
C ARG A 417 40.00 -39.25 -27.25
N ASP A 418 40.91 -38.33 -27.59
CA ASP A 418 40.77 -37.48 -28.77
C ASP A 418 40.92 -38.30 -30.07
N ASN A 419 39.78 -38.72 -30.62
CA ASN A 419 39.71 -39.53 -31.83
C ASN A 419 40.39 -38.86 -33.05
N VAL A 420 40.42 -37.53 -33.11
CA VAL A 420 41.06 -36.80 -34.22
C VAL A 420 42.58 -36.90 -34.06
N ALA A 421 43.10 -36.58 -32.88
CA ALA A 421 44.53 -36.65 -32.62
C ALA A 421 45.06 -38.09 -32.72
N GLN A 422 44.33 -39.10 -32.23
CA GLN A 422 44.70 -40.51 -32.41
C GLN A 422 44.78 -40.88 -33.90
N ARG A 423 43.73 -40.58 -34.68
CA ARG A 423 43.68 -40.94 -36.10
C ARG A 423 44.79 -40.27 -36.91
N PHE A 424 45.01 -38.98 -36.70
CA PHE A 424 46.04 -38.25 -37.45
C PHE A 424 47.45 -38.61 -36.99
N ARG A 425 47.68 -38.91 -35.70
CA ARG A 425 48.94 -39.44 -35.21
C ARG A 425 49.29 -40.77 -35.89
N GLU A 426 48.34 -41.70 -35.99
CA GLU A 426 48.60 -42.99 -36.65
C GLU A 426 48.84 -42.83 -38.15
N LYS A 427 48.09 -41.94 -38.82
CA LYS A 427 48.38 -41.56 -40.21
C LYS A 427 49.77 -40.96 -40.37
N ALA A 428 50.17 -40.05 -39.49
CA ALA A 428 51.48 -39.39 -39.53
C ALA A 428 52.62 -40.39 -39.31
N LYS A 429 52.48 -41.34 -38.37
CA LYS A 429 53.45 -42.43 -38.17
C LYS A 429 53.59 -43.29 -39.41
N LEU A 430 52.47 -43.63 -40.04
CA LEU A 430 52.48 -44.44 -41.25
C LEU A 430 53.15 -43.68 -42.40
N ALA A 431 52.80 -42.41 -42.60
CA ALA A 431 53.41 -41.55 -43.60
C ALA A 431 54.93 -41.40 -43.41
N LEU A 432 55.39 -41.15 -42.17
CA LEU A 432 56.82 -41.08 -41.84
C LEU A 432 57.57 -42.37 -42.20
N LYS A 433 57.00 -43.52 -41.85
CA LYS A 433 57.57 -44.84 -42.19
C LYS A 433 57.70 -45.04 -43.71
N TYR A 434 56.69 -44.67 -44.49
CA TYR A 434 56.76 -44.77 -45.95
C TYR A 434 57.77 -43.79 -46.53
N ARG A 435 57.87 -42.59 -45.98
CA ARG A 435 58.86 -41.59 -46.37
C ARG A 435 60.30 -42.08 -46.18
N GLU A 436 60.59 -42.69 -45.04
CA GLU A 436 61.89 -43.33 -44.77
C GLU A 436 62.14 -44.52 -45.70
N LYS A 437 61.13 -45.37 -45.93
CA LYS A 437 61.22 -46.51 -46.84
C LYS A 437 61.58 -46.07 -48.26
N ILE A 438 60.96 -45.00 -48.77
CA ILE A 438 61.26 -44.43 -50.10
C ILE A 438 62.74 -44.05 -50.20
N ARG A 439 63.27 -43.32 -49.20
CA ARG A 439 64.67 -42.89 -49.18
C ARG A 439 65.64 -44.06 -49.16
N ILE A 440 65.36 -45.11 -48.37
CA ILE A 440 66.21 -46.30 -48.28
C ILE A 440 66.22 -47.06 -49.62
N LEU A 441 65.05 -47.29 -50.21
CA LEU A 441 64.93 -48.00 -51.49
C LEU A 441 65.58 -47.24 -52.63
N TYR A 442 65.44 -45.91 -52.64
CA TYR A 442 66.09 -45.07 -53.62
C TYR A 442 67.63 -45.16 -53.53
N LYS A 443 68.20 -45.07 -52.32
CA LYS A 443 69.66 -45.25 -52.09
C LYS A 443 70.16 -46.64 -52.49
N ALA A 444 69.31 -47.66 -52.40
CA ALA A 444 69.63 -49.02 -52.81
C ALA A 444 69.42 -49.28 -54.32
N ALA A 445 69.16 -48.24 -55.13
CA ALA A 445 68.84 -48.33 -56.56
C ALA A 445 67.60 -49.17 -56.90
N LYS A 446 66.65 -49.32 -55.96
CA LYS A 446 65.39 -50.06 -56.12
C LYS A 446 64.24 -49.12 -56.50
N GLN A 447 64.31 -48.55 -57.71
CA GLN A 447 63.43 -47.45 -58.11
C GLN A 447 61.94 -47.81 -58.19
N ASN A 448 61.61 -49.01 -58.68
CA ASN A 448 60.21 -49.47 -58.79
C ASN A 448 59.58 -49.65 -57.40
N GLU A 449 60.29 -50.28 -56.46
CA GLU A 449 59.82 -50.47 -55.08
C GLU A 449 59.65 -49.12 -54.34
N ALA A 450 60.51 -48.13 -54.66
CA ALA A 450 60.40 -46.78 -54.10
C ALA A 450 59.16 -46.03 -54.62
N GLN A 451 58.82 -46.18 -55.91
CA GLN A 451 57.61 -45.57 -56.49
C GLN A 451 56.32 -46.17 -55.93
N GLU A 452 56.27 -47.50 -55.71
CA GLU A 452 55.12 -48.15 -55.05
C GLU A 452 54.93 -47.65 -53.60
N ALA A 453 56.03 -47.48 -52.86
CA ALA A 453 55.99 -46.90 -51.52
C ALA A 453 55.49 -45.45 -51.53
N TYR A 454 55.82 -44.68 -52.56
CA TYR A 454 55.33 -43.31 -52.76
C TYR A 454 53.84 -43.24 -53.11
N GLN A 455 53.33 -44.14 -53.96
CA GLN A 455 51.90 -44.23 -54.24
C GLN A 455 51.10 -44.48 -52.94
N THR A 456 51.64 -45.32 -52.05
CA THR A 456 51.03 -45.56 -50.74
C THR A 456 51.06 -44.31 -49.85
N LEU A 457 52.15 -43.54 -49.90
CA LEU A 457 52.30 -42.28 -49.15
C LEU A 457 51.27 -41.23 -49.60
N ILE A 458 51.04 -41.07 -50.90
CA ILE A 458 50.03 -40.14 -51.44
C ILE A 458 48.62 -40.51 -50.98
N ILE A 459 48.29 -41.80 -50.86
CA ILE A 459 46.98 -42.23 -50.33
C ILE A 459 46.82 -41.80 -48.86
N ILE A 460 47.91 -41.78 -48.09
CA ILE A 460 47.91 -41.38 -46.69
C ILE A 460 47.82 -39.86 -46.55
N ASN A 461 48.64 -39.12 -47.32
CA ASN A 461 48.64 -37.67 -47.43
C ASN A 461 48.59 -37.25 -48.92
N PRO A 462 47.41 -36.85 -49.43
CA PRO A 462 47.27 -36.40 -50.81
C PRO A 462 48.01 -35.09 -51.13
N GLU A 463 48.40 -34.32 -50.11
CA GLU A 463 49.13 -33.04 -50.25
C GLU A 463 50.64 -33.23 -50.08
N GLU A 464 51.13 -34.47 -50.08
CA GLU A 464 52.55 -34.77 -49.97
C GLU A 464 53.38 -34.15 -51.11
N LYS A 465 54.63 -33.82 -50.78
CA LYS A 465 55.66 -33.37 -51.71
C LYS A 465 55.85 -34.35 -52.87
N SER A 466 56.39 -33.84 -53.98
CA SER A 466 56.68 -34.69 -55.14
C SER A 466 57.70 -35.77 -54.78
N PHE A 467 57.66 -36.91 -55.48
CA PHE A 467 58.64 -37.99 -55.29
C PHE A 467 60.08 -37.47 -55.32
N GLN A 468 60.37 -36.55 -56.25
CA GLN A 468 61.67 -35.92 -56.44
C GLN A 468 62.08 -35.09 -55.21
N GLN A 469 61.16 -34.32 -54.65
CA GLN A 469 61.42 -33.52 -53.45
C GLN A 469 61.69 -34.39 -52.21
N ILE A 470 61.06 -35.56 -52.11
CA ILE A 470 61.26 -36.47 -50.95
C ILE A 470 62.65 -37.10 -50.93
N ILE A 471 63.21 -37.40 -52.10
CA ILE A 471 64.55 -38.03 -52.22
C ILE A 471 65.69 -37.00 -52.17
N GLU A 472 65.39 -35.72 -52.41
CA GLU A 472 66.34 -34.60 -52.31
C GLU A 472 66.49 -34.07 -50.88
N GLU A 473 65.46 -34.21 -50.04
CA GLU A 473 65.47 -33.97 -48.58
C GLU A 473 66.01 -35.16 -47.80
#